data_AF-A0A4P7VRK2-F1
#
_entry.id   AF-A0A4P7VRK2-F1
#
_cell.length_a   1.000
_cell.length_b   1.000
_cell.length_c   1.000
_cell.angle_alpha   90.00
_cell.angle_beta   90.00
_cell.angle_gamma   90.00
#
_symmetry.space_group_name_H-M   'P 1'
#
loop_
_entity.id
_entity.type
_entity.pdbx_description
1 polymer ?
#
loop_
_entity_poly.entity_id
_entity_poly.type
_entity_poly.pdbx_seq_one_letter_code
_entity_poly.pdbx_strand_id
1 'polypeptide(L)'
;MKGVSTRLSIIIIASAMAVSCAVGGHGNSGGEVTGVGGVSWSELTPYGMVLVDRGSIMAGPAEADSAWNLRADARGVSVDGFWMDETEITNAKYKQFVYWVRDSIIRERLADPAYGGNDEFRIEEDRDGNPVGPYLNWSKPIPWRNADEDERRAIESMYRVNPVTGVHELDPEQLTYRYEVYNYTEAAKRKNRLNPARF
;
A
#
# COMPACT_ATOMS: atom_id res chain seq x y z
N MET A 1 -28.98 77.29 20.69
CA MET A 1 -27.74 76.51 20.45
C MET A 1 -27.59 75.25 21.33
N LYS A 2 -28.52 74.92 22.25
CA LYS A 2 -28.40 73.71 23.10
C LYS A 2 -28.82 72.40 22.40
N GLY A 3 -29.86 72.42 21.56
CA GLY A 3 -30.39 71.20 20.92
C GLY A 3 -29.52 70.57 19.82
N VAL A 4 -28.65 71.33 19.15
CA VAL A 4 -27.73 70.80 18.12
C VAL A 4 -26.55 70.09 18.77
N SER A 5 -26.03 70.62 19.88
CA SER A 5 -24.96 69.99 20.66
C SER A 5 -25.42 68.64 21.25
N THR A 6 -26.63 68.57 21.83
CA THR A 6 -27.14 67.31 22.40
C THR A 6 -27.36 66.22 21.35
N ARG A 7 -27.81 66.58 20.13
CA ARG A 7 -27.99 65.62 19.03
C ARG A 7 -26.66 65.13 18.45
N LEU A 8 -25.64 66.00 18.38
CA LEU A 8 -24.30 65.62 17.95
C LEU A 8 -23.65 64.63 18.95
N SER A 9 -23.83 64.85 20.26
CA SER A 9 -23.34 63.95 21.30
C SER A 9 -23.99 62.57 21.25
N ILE A 10 -25.30 62.50 20.97
CA ILE A 10 -26.02 61.22 20.84
C ILE A 10 -25.54 60.43 19.63
N ILE A 11 -25.26 61.10 18.50
CA ILE A 11 -24.75 60.44 17.29
C ILE A 11 -23.33 59.91 17.50
N ILE A 12 -22.48 60.66 18.20
CA ILE A 12 -21.11 60.21 18.51
C ILE A 12 -21.13 58.99 19.44
N ILE A 13 -21.98 58.99 20.47
CA ILE A 13 -22.10 57.84 21.40
C ILE A 13 -22.68 56.61 20.67
N ALA A 14 -23.68 56.79 19.81
CA ALA A 14 -24.23 55.70 19.01
C ALA A 14 -23.20 55.11 18.03
N SER A 15 -22.36 55.96 17.42
CA SER A 15 -21.27 55.50 16.55
C SER A 15 -20.17 54.75 17.32
N ALA A 16 -19.88 55.16 18.55
CA ALA A 16 -18.89 54.50 19.40
C ALA A 16 -19.38 53.11 19.90
N MET A 17 -20.67 52.95 20.17
CA MET A 17 -21.24 51.64 20.52
C MET A 17 -21.25 50.67 19.33
N ALA A 18 -21.44 51.16 18.10
CA ALA A 18 -21.38 50.31 16.90
C ALA A 18 -19.99 49.74 16.63
N VAL A 19 -18.91 50.47 16.97
CA VAL A 19 -17.54 49.97 16.85
C VAL A 19 -17.23 48.91 17.93
N SER A 20 -17.85 49.01 19.10
CA SER A 20 -17.67 48.04 20.21
C SER A 20 -18.20 46.63 19.89
N CYS A 21 -19.22 46.51 19.02
CA CYS A 21 -19.69 45.22 18.54
C CYS A 21 -18.87 44.64 17.37
N ALA A 22 -18.01 45.45 16.73
CA ALA A 22 -17.17 45.02 15.60
C ALA A 22 -15.73 44.66 16.02
N VAL A 23 -15.35 44.94 17.27
CA VAL A 23 -14.07 44.50 17.87
C VAL A 23 -14.34 43.46 18.96
N GLY A 24 -15.27 42.55 18.68
CA GLY A 24 -15.32 41.25 19.34
C GLY A 24 -14.14 40.44 18.83
N GLY A 25 -13.04 40.47 19.59
CA GLY A 25 -11.89 39.62 19.34
C GLY A 25 -12.38 38.19 19.13
N HIS A 26 -12.06 37.64 17.96
CA HIS A 26 -12.18 36.21 17.70
C HIS A 26 -11.11 35.51 18.53
N GLY A 27 -11.28 35.55 19.85
CA GLY A 27 -10.68 34.62 20.77
C GLY A 27 -11.27 33.29 20.39
N ASN A 28 -10.51 32.56 19.57
CA ASN A 28 -10.65 31.14 19.39
C ASN A 28 -10.47 30.53 20.79
N SER A 29 -11.53 30.53 21.59
CA SER A 29 -11.62 29.84 22.87
C SER A 29 -11.61 28.36 22.52
N GLY A 30 -10.39 27.88 22.24
CA GLY A 30 -10.10 26.49 21.97
C GLY A 30 -10.57 25.67 23.14
N GLY A 31 -11.57 24.83 22.89
CA GLY A 31 -11.75 23.66 23.73
C GLY A 31 -10.44 22.87 23.72
N GLU A 32 -10.16 22.18 24.83
CA GLU A 32 -8.94 21.37 25.01
C GLU A 32 -8.78 20.25 23.95
N VAL A 33 -9.80 20.05 23.10
CA VAL A 33 -9.81 19.09 22.01
C VAL A 33 -10.36 19.75 20.73
N THR A 34 -9.51 20.52 20.03
CA THR A 34 -9.85 21.14 18.74
C THR A 34 -9.84 20.16 17.55
N GLY A 35 -9.61 18.87 17.82
CA GLY A 35 -9.46 17.84 16.81
C GLY A 35 -8.11 17.89 16.10
N VAL A 36 -7.56 16.73 15.78
CA VAL A 36 -6.42 16.65 14.86
C VAL A 36 -7.01 16.68 13.45
N GLY A 37 -6.50 17.56 12.59
CA GLY A 37 -6.93 17.63 11.20
C GLY A 37 -6.85 16.24 10.56
N GLY A 38 -7.99 15.74 10.08
CA GLY A 38 -8.03 14.46 9.38
C GLY A 38 -7.23 14.57 8.11
N VAL A 39 -6.21 13.72 7.97
CA VAL A 39 -5.48 13.59 6.70
C VAL A 39 -6.43 12.89 5.75
N SER A 40 -6.85 13.56 4.68
CA SER A 40 -7.58 12.91 3.61
C SER A 40 -6.64 11.88 2.98
N TRP A 41 -6.91 10.60 3.23
CA TRP A 41 -6.19 9.53 2.55
C TRP A 41 -6.70 9.47 1.11
N SER A 42 -5.88 9.90 0.16
CA SER A 42 -6.06 9.57 -1.25
C SER A 42 -5.22 8.35 -1.56
N GLU A 43 -5.82 7.33 -2.16
CA GLU A 43 -5.03 6.23 -2.71
C GLU A 43 -4.07 6.80 -3.76
N LEU A 44 -2.77 6.54 -3.58
CA LEU A 44 -1.78 6.92 -4.57
C LEU A 44 -1.99 6.10 -5.83
N THR A 45 -1.90 6.73 -6.99
CA THR A 45 -1.92 6.03 -8.28
C THR A 45 -0.80 4.98 -8.30
N PRO A 46 -1.14 3.68 -8.42
CA PRO A 46 -0.14 2.63 -8.53
C PRO A 46 0.72 2.84 -9.78
N TYR A 47 2.00 2.50 -9.68
CA TYR A 47 2.95 2.74 -10.77
C TYR A 47 2.59 1.94 -12.03
N GLY A 48 2.47 2.65 -13.17
CA GLY A 48 2.18 2.02 -14.47
C GLY A 48 0.74 1.52 -14.62
N MET A 49 -0.18 1.99 -13.77
CA MET A 49 -1.61 1.70 -13.86
C MET A 49 -2.43 2.96 -14.16
N VAL A 50 -3.54 2.77 -14.84
CA VAL A 50 -4.54 3.79 -15.17
C VAL A 50 -5.84 3.54 -14.41
N LEU A 51 -6.55 4.61 -14.06
CA LEU A 51 -7.86 4.51 -13.42
C LEU A 51 -8.89 4.14 -14.49
N VAL A 52 -9.58 3.02 -14.27
CA VAL A 52 -10.81 2.68 -14.98
C VAL A 52 -11.97 3.20 -14.15
N ASP A 53 -12.68 4.20 -14.70
CA ASP A 53 -13.82 4.79 -14.01
C ASP A 53 -14.96 3.78 -13.81
N ARG A 54 -15.72 4.00 -12.74
CA ARG A 54 -16.94 3.22 -12.48
C ARG A 54 -17.93 3.39 -13.64
N GLY A 55 -18.63 2.30 -13.98
CA GLY A 55 -19.58 2.34 -15.08
C GLY A 55 -20.37 1.05 -15.24
N SER A 56 -21.17 1.01 -16.30
CA SER A 56 -21.87 -0.19 -16.73
C SER A 56 -21.48 -0.53 -18.17
N ILE A 57 -21.27 -1.82 -18.43
CA ILE A 57 -20.91 -2.34 -19.74
C ILE A 57 -21.84 -3.50 -20.09
N MET A 58 -22.04 -3.74 -21.38
CA MET A 58 -22.64 -4.97 -21.89
C MET A 58 -21.51 -5.96 -22.15
N ALA A 59 -21.36 -6.95 -21.27
CA ALA A 59 -20.33 -7.97 -21.35
C ALA A 59 -20.85 -9.18 -22.14
N GLY A 60 -20.03 -9.69 -23.06
CA GLY A 60 -20.35 -10.84 -23.90
C GLY A 60 -20.56 -10.48 -25.37
N PRO A 61 -20.65 -11.50 -26.24
CA PRO A 61 -20.84 -11.31 -27.68
C PRO A 61 -22.19 -10.65 -27.95
N ALA A 62 -22.16 -9.50 -28.62
CA ALA A 62 -23.36 -8.76 -29.02
C ALA A 62 -24.12 -9.47 -30.16
N GLU A 63 -23.40 -10.18 -31.03
CA GLU A 63 -23.94 -10.94 -32.16
C GLU A 63 -23.47 -12.39 -32.10
N ALA A 64 -24.21 -13.28 -32.75
CA ALA A 64 -23.86 -14.69 -32.82
C ALA A 64 -22.75 -14.90 -33.86
N ASP A 65 -21.69 -15.62 -33.48
CA ASP A 65 -20.60 -15.98 -34.38
C ASP A 65 -20.67 -17.47 -34.71
N SER A 66 -20.90 -17.76 -35.99
CA SER A 66 -20.97 -19.12 -36.51
C SER A 66 -19.62 -19.84 -36.55
N ALA A 67 -18.49 -19.13 -36.65
CA ALA A 67 -17.16 -19.76 -36.74
C ALA A 67 -16.75 -20.42 -35.43
N TRP A 68 -17.18 -19.85 -34.31
CA TRP A 68 -16.91 -20.35 -32.96
C TRP A 68 -18.15 -20.90 -32.25
N ASN A 69 -19.28 -20.98 -32.97
CA ASN A 69 -20.60 -21.38 -32.46
C ASN A 69 -21.00 -20.60 -31.19
N LEU A 70 -20.66 -19.31 -31.15
CA LEU A 70 -20.99 -18.40 -30.06
C LEU A 70 -22.40 -17.83 -30.29
N ARG A 71 -23.23 -17.86 -29.25
CA ARG A 71 -24.54 -17.20 -29.27
C ARG A 71 -24.40 -15.77 -28.77
N ALA A 72 -25.21 -14.86 -29.32
CA ALA A 72 -25.39 -13.55 -28.72
C ALA A 72 -26.00 -13.70 -27.32
N ASP A 73 -25.23 -13.40 -26.28
CA ASP A 73 -25.64 -13.40 -24.86
C ASP A 73 -24.93 -12.26 -24.14
N ALA A 74 -25.16 -11.03 -24.61
CA ALA A 74 -24.63 -9.84 -23.96
C ALA A 74 -25.42 -9.52 -22.68
N ARG A 75 -24.73 -9.43 -21.54
CA ARG A 75 -25.33 -9.14 -20.23
C ARG A 75 -24.82 -7.83 -19.67
N GLY A 76 -25.73 -7.05 -19.08
CA GLY A 76 -25.36 -5.81 -18.38
C GLY A 76 -24.60 -6.12 -17.10
N VAL A 77 -23.40 -5.57 -16.96
CA VAL A 77 -22.55 -5.68 -15.77
C VAL A 77 -22.20 -4.28 -15.30
N SER A 78 -22.36 -4.03 -13.99
CA SER A 78 -21.88 -2.80 -13.34
C SER A 78 -20.55 -3.10 -12.67
N VAL A 79 -19.56 -2.24 -12.89
CA VAL A 79 -18.20 -2.40 -12.35
C VAL A 79 -17.83 -1.13 -11.59
N ASP A 80 -17.32 -1.30 -10.37
CA ASP A 80 -16.76 -0.20 -9.59
C ASP A 80 -15.43 0.28 -10.20
N GLY A 81 -14.98 1.48 -9.83
CA GLY A 81 -13.71 2.00 -10.35
C GLY A 81 -12.52 1.23 -9.77
N PHE A 82 -11.55 0.88 -10.62
CA PHE A 82 -10.35 0.13 -10.24
C PHE A 82 -9.14 0.53 -11.10
N TRP A 83 -7.94 0.13 -10.66
CA TRP A 83 -6.71 0.35 -11.39
C TRP A 83 -6.42 -0.80 -12.36
N MET A 84 -6.07 -0.48 -13.61
CA MET A 84 -5.67 -1.46 -14.62
C MET A 84 -4.26 -1.14 -15.12
N ASP A 85 -3.43 -2.15 -15.36
CA ASP A 85 -2.13 -1.97 -15.98
C ASP A 85 -2.27 -1.29 -17.35
N GLU A 86 -1.49 -0.24 -17.60
CA GLU A 86 -1.51 0.49 -18.88
C GLU A 86 -1.01 -0.37 -20.04
N THR A 87 -0.08 -1.28 -19.76
CA THR A 87 0.58 -2.14 -20.73
C THR A 87 0.72 -3.55 -20.17
N GLU A 88 0.73 -4.54 -21.05
CA GLU A 88 1.04 -5.92 -20.67
C GLU A 88 2.38 -6.00 -19.94
N ILE A 89 2.51 -7.00 -19.05
CA ILE A 89 3.73 -7.23 -18.30
C ILE A 89 4.87 -7.55 -19.28
N THR A 90 5.89 -6.70 -19.30
CA THR A 90 7.06 -6.89 -20.16
C THR A 90 7.98 -7.98 -19.61
N ASN A 91 8.78 -8.59 -20.50
CA ASN A 91 9.81 -9.56 -20.10
C ASN A 91 10.77 -9.03 -19.01
N ALA A 92 11.05 -7.72 -19.00
CA ALA A 92 11.90 -7.10 -17.98
C ALA A 92 11.19 -7.05 -16.62
N LYS A 93 9.92 -6.66 -16.58
CA LYS A 93 9.09 -6.67 -15.35
C LYS A 93 8.98 -8.09 -14.79
N TYR A 94 8.75 -9.08 -15.65
CA TYR A 94 8.68 -10.47 -15.23
C TYR A 94 10.01 -10.98 -14.66
N LYS A 95 11.15 -10.64 -15.29
CA LYS A 95 12.48 -10.98 -14.75
C LYS A 95 12.73 -10.34 -13.39
N GLN A 96 12.32 -9.09 -13.18
CA GLN A 96 12.42 -8.43 -11.88
C GLN A 96 11.65 -9.20 -10.80
N PHE A 97 10.42 -9.64 -11.10
CA PHE A 97 9.64 -10.46 -10.19
C PHE A 97 10.31 -11.80 -9.90
N VAL A 98 10.76 -12.52 -10.92
CA VAL A 98 11.48 -13.80 -10.75
C VAL A 98 12.73 -13.63 -9.89
N TYR A 99 13.50 -12.55 -10.10
CA TYR A 99 14.66 -12.26 -9.27
C TYR A 99 14.28 -11.89 -7.85
N TRP A 100 13.19 -11.18 -7.63
CA TRP A 100 12.68 -10.91 -6.29
C TRP A 100 12.31 -12.22 -5.56
N VAL A 101 11.61 -13.15 -6.21
CA VAL A 101 11.27 -14.46 -5.63
C VAL A 101 12.53 -15.28 -5.33
N ARG A 102 13.45 -15.40 -6.30
CA ARG A 102 14.75 -16.07 -6.12
C ARG A 102 15.49 -15.50 -4.91
N ASP A 103 15.58 -14.17 -4.85
CA ASP A 103 16.28 -13.43 -3.82
C ASP A 103 15.62 -13.56 -2.44
N SER A 104 14.30 -13.78 -2.37
CA SER A 104 13.61 -14.10 -1.12
C SER A 104 13.97 -15.48 -0.58
N ILE A 105 14.01 -16.49 -1.45
CA ILE A 105 14.28 -17.87 -1.04
C ILE A 105 15.75 -18.03 -0.65
N ILE A 106 16.67 -17.40 -1.38
CA ILE A 106 18.10 -17.42 -1.05
C ILE A 106 18.33 -16.82 0.33
N ARG A 107 17.71 -15.69 0.66
CA ARG A 107 17.86 -15.08 1.99
C ARG A 107 17.28 -15.94 3.11
N GLU A 108 16.15 -16.61 2.87
CA GLU A 108 15.61 -17.58 3.83
C GLU A 108 16.61 -18.71 4.09
N ARG A 109 17.24 -19.24 3.04
CA ARG A 109 18.28 -20.28 3.17
C ARG A 109 19.54 -19.74 3.86
N LEU A 110 19.95 -18.50 3.57
CA LEU A 110 21.10 -17.91 4.24
C LEU A 110 20.85 -17.71 5.75
N ALA A 111 19.61 -17.46 6.15
CA ALA A 111 19.20 -17.43 7.56
C ALA A 111 19.12 -18.83 8.19
N ASP A 112 18.73 -19.85 7.43
CA ASP A 112 18.57 -21.22 7.93
C ASP A 112 19.92 -21.82 8.41
N PRO A 113 20.00 -22.32 9.66
CA PRO A 113 21.19 -23.02 10.19
C PRO A 113 21.66 -24.22 9.36
N ALA A 114 20.79 -24.85 8.58
CA ALA A 114 21.17 -25.96 7.71
C ALA A 114 22.03 -25.53 6.51
N TYR A 115 22.04 -24.24 6.18
CA TYR A 115 22.79 -23.69 5.06
C TYR A 115 23.78 -22.63 5.55
N GLY A 116 23.36 -21.37 5.70
CA GLY A 116 24.23 -20.25 6.04
C GLY A 116 24.27 -19.89 7.53
N GLY A 117 23.18 -20.17 8.27
CA GLY A 117 23.07 -19.89 9.70
C GLY A 117 23.31 -18.43 10.10
N ASN A 118 23.07 -17.48 9.20
CA ASN A 118 23.27 -16.06 9.46
C ASN A 118 21.93 -15.38 9.76
N ASP A 119 21.66 -15.21 11.05
CA ASP A 119 20.45 -14.57 11.57
C ASP A 119 20.27 -13.12 11.06
N GLU A 120 21.31 -12.46 10.54
CA GLU A 120 21.19 -11.10 9.98
C GLU A 120 20.21 -11.01 8.79
N PHE A 121 19.95 -12.13 8.10
CA PHE A 121 18.99 -12.19 7.00
C PHE A 121 17.54 -12.28 7.48
N ARG A 122 17.29 -12.45 8.79
CA ARG A 122 15.96 -12.57 9.38
C ARG A 122 15.80 -11.59 10.55
N ILE A 123 14.80 -10.71 10.46
CA ILE A 123 14.50 -9.75 11.52
C ILE A 123 13.43 -10.35 12.42
N GLU A 124 13.78 -10.57 13.68
CA GLU A 124 12.88 -11.12 14.71
C GLU A 124 12.53 -10.10 15.80
N GLU A 125 13.19 -8.93 15.79
CA GLU A 125 13.01 -7.87 16.79
C GLU A 125 12.63 -6.55 16.12
N ASP A 126 11.74 -5.79 16.76
CA ASP A 126 11.44 -4.42 16.34
C ASP A 126 12.55 -3.44 16.76
N ARG A 127 12.37 -2.16 16.40
CA ARG A 127 13.32 -1.09 16.75
C ARG A 127 13.51 -0.92 18.27
N ASP A 128 12.51 -1.29 19.07
CA ASP A 128 12.47 -1.13 20.51
C ASP A 128 12.87 -2.44 21.24
N GLY A 129 13.27 -3.48 20.50
CA GLY A 129 13.70 -4.78 21.03
C GLY A 129 12.55 -5.71 21.43
N ASN A 130 11.30 -5.43 21.03
CA ASN A 130 10.21 -6.36 21.23
C ASN A 130 10.21 -7.45 20.16
N PRO A 131 9.85 -8.69 20.52
CA PRO A 131 9.76 -9.77 19.55
C PRO A 131 8.63 -9.52 18.56
N VAL A 132 8.95 -9.63 17.27
CA VAL A 132 8.00 -9.56 16.16
C VAL A 132 7.98 -10.86 15.39
N GLY A 133 6.92 -11.10 14.61
CA GLY A 133 6.88 -12.24 13.69
C GLY A 133 8.06 -12.15 12.72
N PRO A 134 8.82 -13.24 12.51
CA PRO A 134 10.05 -13.18 11.75
C PRO A 134 9.78 -12.81 10.29
N TYR A 135 10.53 -11.84 9.76
CA TYR A 135 10.47 -11.44 8.36
C TYR A 135 11.85 -11.24 7.76
N LEU A 136 11.91 -11.27 6.44
CA LEU A 136 13.17 -11.25 5.69
C LEU A 136 13.82 -9.85 5.69
N ASN A 137 15.13 -9.81 5.95
CA ASN A 137 15.92 -8.60 5.86
C ASN A 137 16.34 -8.29 4.41
N TRP A 138 15.58 -7.42 3.75
CA TRP A 138 15.89 -6.97 2.39
C TRP A 138 17.05 -5.97 2.32
N SER A 139 17.43 -5.35 3.45
CA SER A 139 18.52 -4.37 3.51
C SER A 139 19.90 -5.02 3.39
N LYS A 140 20.03 -6.28 3.83
CA LYS A 140 21.27 -7.04 3.68
C LYS A 140 21.40 -7.53 2.23
N PRO A 141 22.50 -7.18 1.52
CA PRO A 141 22.73 -7.67 0.17
C PRO A 141 23.17 -9.15 0.20
N ILE A 142 22.72 -9.93 -0.79
CA ILE A 142 23.20 -11.30 -1.01
C ILE A 142 24.65 -11.24 -1.54
N PRO A 143 25.59 -12.01 -0.98
CA PRO A 143 26.98 -12.05 -1.43
C PRO A 143 27.14 -12.83 -2.74
N TRP A 144 26.76 -12.24 -3.87
CA TRP A 144 26.82 -12.92 -5.18
C TRP A 144 28.23 -13.23 -5.70
N ARG A 145 29.24 -12.46 -5.29
CA ARG A 145 30.61 -12.56 -5.84
C ARG A 145 31.63 -13.14 -4.86
N ASN A 146 31.43 -12.89 -3.57
CA ASN A 146 32.36 -13.19 -2.49
C ASN A 146 31.65 -13.95 -1.37
N ALA A 147 30.88 -14.97 -1.74
CA ALA A 147 30.23 -15.86 -0.79
C ALA A 147 31.24 -16.81 -0.14
N ASP A 148 31.06 -17.03 1.16
CA ASP A 148 31.70 -18.12 1.88
C ASP A 148 31.19 -19.49 1.41
N GLU A 149 31.80 -20.58 1.84
CA GLU A 149 31.45 -21.94 1.37
C GLU A 149 29.99 -22.29 1.66
N ASP A 150 29.51 -21.95 2.85
CA ASP A 150 28.14 -22.20 3.28
C ASP A 150 27.13 -21.28 2.56
N GLU A 151 27.48 -20.00 2.39
CA GLU A 151 26.66 -19.06 1.62
C GLU A 151 26.57 -19.47 0.14
N ARG A 152 27.67 -19.95 -0.45
CA ARG A 152 27.71 -20.45 -1.81
C ARG A 152 26.83 -21.70 -1.96
N ARG A 153 26.86 -22.61 -0.99
CA ARG A 153 25.94 -23.77 -0.96
C ARG A 153 24.48 -23.34 -0.91
N ALA A 154 24.15 -22.32 -0.10
CA ALA A 154 22.81 -21.77 -0.02
C ALA A 154 22.36 -21.16 -1.37
N ILE A 155 23.23 -20.41 -2.04
CA ILE A 155 22.93 -19.83 -3.36
C ILE A 155 22.77 -20.94 -4.40
N GLU A 156 23.70 -21.88 -4.46
CA GLU A 156 23.71 -22.95 -5.47
C GLU A 156 22.54 -23.92 -5.32
N SER A 157 22.00 -24.08 -4.11
CA SER A 157 20.83 -24.93 -3.86
C SER A 157 19.58 -24.52 -4.65
N MET A 158 19.51 -23.29 -5.17
CA MET A 158 18.42 -22.81 -6.03
C MET A 158 18.62 -23.10 -7.51
N TYR A 159 19.79 -23.57 -7.90
CA TYR A 159 20.14 -23.80 -9.28
C TYR A 159 20.28 -25.30 -9.57
N ARG A 160 20.08 -25.64 -10.83
CA ARG A 160 20.26 -27.00 -11.35
C ARG A 160 21.07 -26.97 -12.63
N VAL A 161 21.78 -28.06 -12.88
CA VAL A 161 22.40 -28.29 -14.18
C VAL A 161 21.37 -29.00 -15.04
N ASN A 162 20.96 -28.36 -16.14
CA ASN A 162 20.03 -28.96 -17.07
C ASN A 162 20.64 -30.23 -17.68
N PRO A 163 20.01 -31.41 -17.57
CA PRO A 163 20.60 -32.67 -18.03
C PRO A 163 20.74 -32.74 -19.56
N VAL A 164 19.97 -31.94 -20.30
CA VAL A 164 19.97 -31.93 -21.77
C VAL A 164 20.97 -30.91 -22.30
N THR A 165 20.95 -29.68 -21.78
CA THR A 165 21.80 -28.58 -22.29
C THR A 165 23.13 -28.43 -21.57
N GLY A 166 23.27 -29.01 -20.37
CA GLY A 166 24.43 -28.84 -19.50
C GLY A 166 24.55 -27.43 -18.90
N VAL A 167 23.57 -26.56 -19.13
CA VAL A 167 23.60 -25.18 -18.66
C VAL A 167 23.19 -25.14 -17.18
N HIS A 168 23.93 -24.34 -16.41
CA HIS A 168 23.57 -23.99 -15.04
C HIS A 168 22.44 -22.96 -15.05
N GLU A 169 21.25 -23.37 -14.63
CA GLU A 169 20.04 -22.55 -14.69
C GLU A 169 19.28 -22.56 -13.37
N LEU A 170 18.49 -21.51 -13.15
CA LEU A 170 17.63 -21.40 -11.98
C LEU A 170 16.56 -22.50 -12.01
N ASP A 171 16.36 -23.22 -10.92
CA ASP A 171 15.38 -24.31 -10.86
C ASP A 171 13.96 -23.74 -10.74
N PRO A 172 13.10 -23.87 -11.78
CA PRO A 172 11.76 -23.31 -11.77
C PRO A 172 10.83 -23.98 -10.76
N GLU A 173 11.10 -25.23 -10.37
CA GLU A 173 10.25 -25.99 -9.44
C GLU A 173 10.31 -25.43 -8.01
N GLN A 174 11.39 -24.73 -7.67
CA GLN A 174 11.59 -24.12 -6.37
C GLN A 174 10.99 -22.71 -6.27
N LEU A 175 10.59 -22.09 -7.38
CA LEU A 175 10.09 -20.70 -7.44
C LEU A 175 8.61 -20.59 -7.02
N THR A 176 8.31 -21.06 -5.82
CA THR A 176 6.99 -20.88 -5.19
C THR A 176 7.01 -19.63 -4.32
N TYR A 177 6.03 -18.74 -4.48
CA TYR A 177 5.89 -17.54 -3.67
C TYR A 177 4.58 -17.56 -2.88
N ARG A 178 4.61 -16.96 -1.68
CA ARG A 178 3.41 -16.66 -0.88
C ARG A 178 3.32 -15.15 -0.72
N TYR A 179 2.12 -14.62 -0.84
CA TYR A 179 1.82 -13.22 -0.55
C TYR A 179 0.72 -13.14 0.50
N GLU A 180 0.78 -12.10 1.30
CA GLU A 180 -0.17 -11.82 2.38
C GLU A 180 -0.66 -10.39 2.21
N VAL A 181 -1.97 -10.17 2.37
CA VAL A 181 -2.59 -8.86 2.22
C VAL A 181 -3.34 -8.53 3.50
N TYR A 182 -3.18 -7.29 3.96
CA TYR A 182 -3.89 -6.79 5.13
C TYR A 182 -5.23 -6.16 4.73
N ASN A 183 -6.31 -6.71 5.27
CA ASN A 183 -7.63 -6.11 5.12
C ASN A 183 -7.89 -5.10 6.25
N TYR A 184 -7.58 -3.82 5.98
CA TYR A 184 -7.78 -2.73 6.94
C TYR A 184 -9.25 -2.54 7.32
N THR A 185 -10.18 -2.77 6.40
CA THR A 185 -11.63 -2.62 6.66
C THR A 185 -12.14 -3.64 7.65
N GLU A 186 -11.75 -4.92 7.51
CA GLU A 186 -12.08 -5.97 8.48
C GLU A 186 -11.34 -5.72 9.81
N ALA A 187 -10.06 -5.32 9.77
CA ALA A 187 -9.29 -5.05 10.99
C ALA A 187 -9.90 -3.91 11.84
N ALA A 188 -10.53 -2.92 11.21
CA ALA A 188 -11.20 -1.82 11.91
C ALA A 188 -12.52 -2.21 12.60
N LYS A 189 -13.11 -3.38 12.25
CA LYS A 189 -14.38 -3.80 12.85
C LYS A 189 -14.20 -4.09 14.34
N ARG A 190 -15.18 -3.66 15.15
CA ARG A 190 -15.18 -3.85 16.62
C ARG A 190 -14.88 -5.28 17.08
N LYS A 191 -15.40 -6.28 16.36
CA LYS A 191 -15.19 -7.71 16.64
C LYS A 191 -13.74 -8.19 16.51
N ASN A 192 -12.91 -7.50 15.71
CA ASN A 192 -11.52 -7.86 15.43
C ASN A 192 -10.53 -6.99 16.23
N ARG A 193 -11.00 -6.24 17.24
CA ARG A 193 -10.14 -5.47 18.14
C ARG A 193 -9.28 -6.42 18.96
N LEU A 194 -7.97 -6.16 18.99
CA LEU A 194 -7.01 -6.91 19.82
C LEU A 194 -7.36 -6.87 21.32
N ASN A 195 -7.98 -5.78 21.79
CA ASN A 195 -8.51 -5.68 23.14
C ASN A 195 -10.05 -5.52 23.10
N PRO A 196 -10.82 -6.58 23.37
CA PRO A 196 -12.28 -6.53 23.32
C PRO A 196 -12.92 -5.70 24.45
N ALA A 197 -12.18 -5.35 25.51
CA ALA A 197 -12.70 -4.62 26.66
C ALA A 197 -12.56 -3.08 26.56
N ARG A 198 -11.93 -2.55 25.50
CA ARG A 198 -11.87 -1.10 25.25
C ARG A 198 -13.16 -0.62 24.58
N PHE A 199 -13.92 0.22 25.29
CA PHE A 199 -15.16 0.87 24.83
C PHE A 199 -14.92 1.72 23.55
#